data_AF-A0A954YNU5-F1
#
_entry.id   AF-A0A954YNU5-F1
#
_cell.length_a   1.000
_cell.length_b   1.000
_cell.length_c   1.000
_cell.angle_alpha   90.00
_cell.angle_beta   90.00
_cell.angle_gamma   90.00
#
_symmetry.space_group_name_H-M   'P 1'
#
loop_
_entity.id
_entity.type
_entity.pdbx_description
1 polymer ?
#
loop_
_entity_poly.entity_id
_entity_poly.type
_entity_poly.pdbx_seq_one_letter_code
_entity_poly.pdbx_strand_id
1 'polypeptide(L)'
;RFVLIEPLARSRYKMETRAQDLVDQMMVAKIKNADGIFVPDPFDTENGLMNSDGTPGELLLPWRTTALMLGGSKFIGSIRLPQGSRNYIFSRGNEAVMVVWNEGPMTEEIYLGEDVHQIDIWGRKVRAEMTKDGLRQRIRVDSISTFVTGVSEQISRWRMACRFEHEKLPSVFGSAHRNGLKMTNFFQQGAGGEVTLVTPKVWKVYPQTMTFKMAVGEELNKHFGVEFPFTASSGTHEVRIDFDVNVDRRYRFSVWRDLDIGLGDVKIDLSTKLDPKGNLIVEQRMTNVTDKQLEFRCYLYAPDRRRQRNQVYALGREPDLKRYVLPKGEELLGETLWLRAEEVGGARTLNYRFEAVK
;
A
#
# COMPACT_ATOMS: atom_id res chain seq x y z
N ARG A 1 26.51 -18.31 -5.80
CA ARG A 1 26.88 -16.89 -5.63
C ARG A 1 26.86 -16.57 -4.15
N PHE A 2 28.02 -16.19 -3.62
CA PHE A 2 28.19 -15.83 -2.21
C PHE A 2 28.26 -14.32 -2.07
N VAL A 3 27.81 -13.80 -0.92
CA VAL A 3 27.86 -12.38 -0.59
C VAL A 3 28.64 -12.21 0.72
N LEU A 4 29.58 -11.28 0.72
CA LEU A 4 30.23 -10.79 1.93
C LEU A 4 29.43 -9.60 2.45
N ILE A 5 29.16 -9.59 3.75
CA ILE A 5 28.54 -8.45 4.42
C ILE A 5 29.48 -7.94 5.51
N GLU A 6 29.55 -6.63 5.63
CA GLU A 6 30.41 -5.94 6.60
C GLU A 6 29.50 -5.10 7.48
N PRO A 7 29.29 -5.51 8.75
CA PRO A 7 28.54 -4.70 9.70
C PRO A 7 29.16 -3.32 9.87
N LEU A 8 28.31 -2.32 10.16
CA LEU A 8 28.77 -0.96 10.41
C LEU A 8 29.75 -0.88 11.60
N ALA A 9 30.68 0.08 11.56
CA ALA A 9 31.69 0.28 12.59
C ALA A 9 31.11 0.72 13.95
N ARG A 10 31.53 0.05 15.02
CA ARG A 10 31.13 0.30 16.40
C ARG A 10 31.44 1.73 16.87
N SER A 11 32.59 2.27 16.48
CA SER A 11 33.01 3.62 16.85
C SER A 11 32.14 4.74 16.26
N ARG A 12 31.38 4.47 15.20
CA ARG A 12 30.62 5.50 14.45
C ARG A 12 29.10 5.39 14.62
N TYR A 13 28.59 4.19 14.89
CA TYR A 13 27.16 3.91 14.88
C TYR A 13 26.70 3.26 16.19
N LYS A 14 25.49 3.59 16.61
CA LYS A 14 24.84 2.97 17.77
C LYS A 14 24.49 1.51 17.48
N MET A 15 24.45 0.69 18.53
CA MET A 15 24.15 -0.74 18.45
C MET A 15 22.89 -1.04 17.63
N GLU A 16 21.79 -0.33 17.86
CA GLU A 16 20.51 -0.56 17.16
C GLU A 16 20.63 -0.28 15.65
N THR A 17 21.36 0.77 15.27
CA THR A 17 21.63 1.11 13.87
C THR A 17 22.47 0.02 13.20
N ARG A 18 23.51 -0.47 13.88
CA ARG A 18 24.36 -1.55 13.38
C ARG A 18 23.58 -2.85 13.22
N ALA A 19 22.72 -3.17 14.19
CA ALA A 19 21.92 -4.38 14.18
C ALA A 19 20.84 -4.36 13.08
N GLN A 20 20.15 -3.24 12.89
CA GLN A 20 19.19 -3.07 11.81
C GLN A 20 19.87 -3.15 10.43
N ASP A 21 21.00 -2.45 10.25
CA ASP A 21 21.75 -2.49 9.00
C ASP A 21 22.24 -3.91 8.66
N LEU A 22 22.73 -4.66 9.65
CA LEU A 22 23.09 -6.07 9.48
C LEU A 22 21.91 -6.92 8.99
N VAL A 23 20.73 -6.74 9.59
CA VAL A 23 19.51 -7.45 9.18
C VAL A 23 19.13 -7.07 7.75
N ASP A 24 19.22 -5.79 7.39
CA ASP A 24 18.94 -5.30 6.03
C ASP A 24 19.91 -5.89 5.00
N GLN A 25 21.22 -5.92 5.29
CA GLN A 25 22.21 -6.54 4.42
C GLN A 25 21.90 -8.03 4.19
N MET A 26 21.58 -8.77 5.26
CA MET A 26 21.18 -10.18 5.17
C MET A 26 19.89 -10.38 4.35
N MET A 27 18.89 -9.53 4.56
CA MET A 27 17.64 -9.56 3.80
C MET A 27 17.86 -9.28 2.32
N VAL A 28 18.62 -8.24 1.97
CA VAL A 28 18.92 -7.88 0.58
C VAL A 28 19.67 -9.02 -0.12
N ALA A 29 20.69 -9.60 0.53
CA ALA A 29 21.40 -10.75 -0.01
C ALA A 29 20.44 -11.94 -0.26
N LYS A 30 19.50 -12.18 0.66
CA LYS A 30 18.49 -13.23 0.53
C LYS A 30 17.50 -12.96 -0.61
N ILE A 31 17.01 -11.73 -0.76
CA ILE A 31 16.13 -11.30 -1.86
C ILE A 31 16.83 -11.47 -3.22
N LYS A 32 18.14 -11.25 -3.27
CA LYS A 32 18.97 -11.45 -4.48
C LYS A 32 19.40 -12.92 -4.69
N ASN A 33 18.82 -13.86 -3.94
CA ASN A 33 19.10 -15.30 -4.03
C ASN A 33 20.59 -15.65 -3.85
N ALA A 34 21.26 -15.05 -2.87
CA ALA A 34 22.58 -15.50 -2.46
C ALA A 34 22.53 -16.94 -1.92
N ASP A 35 23.47 -17.78 -2.37
CA ASP A 35 23.60 -19.18 -1.91
C ASP A 35 24.25 -19.26 -0.52
N GLY A 36 24.98 -18.21 -0.13
CA GLY A 36 25.58 -18.08 1.19
C GLY A 36 25.95 -16.62 1.47
N ILE A 37 25.89 -16.26 2.74
CA ILE A 37 26.17 -14.92 3.26
C ILE A 37 27.24 -15.10 4.33
N PHE A 38 28.33 -14.34 4.25
CA PHE A 38 29.48 -14.48 5.14
C PHE A 38 29.87 -13.12 5.72
N VAL A 39 30.31 -13.12 6.98
CA VAL A 39 31.03 -11.99 7.57
C VAL A 39 32.53 -12.32 7.43
N PRO A 40 33.33 -11.45 6.78
CA PRO A 40 34.72 -11.76 6.44
C PRO A 40 35.62 -11.94 7.67
N ASP A 41 35.49 -11.05 8.66
CA ASP A 41 36.18 -11.15 9.94
C ASP A 41 35.17 -11.07 11.09
N PRO A 42 34.68 -12.22 11.59
CA PRO A 42 33.69 -12.22 12.66
C PRO A 42 34.24 -11.78 14.01
N PHE A 43 35.57 -11.65 14.21
CA PHE A 43 36.20 -11.27 15.47
C PHE A 43 36.74 -9.83 15.48
N ASP A 44 36.55 -9.08 14.38
CA ASP A 44 36.94 -7.68 14.28
C ASP A 44 36.23 -6.83 15.36
N THR A 45 36.98 -5.99 16.08
CA THR A 45 36.42 -5.23 17.21
C THR A 45 35.48 -4.10 16.77
N GLU A 46 35.56 -3.67 15.51
CA GLU A 46 34.75 -2.59 14.97
C GLU A 46 33.54 -3.09 14.18
N ASN A 47 33.67 -4.18 13.42
CA ASN A 47 32.69 -4.65 12.44
C ASN A 47 32.34 -6.14 12.64
N GLY A 48 32.94 -6.83 13.61
CA GLY A 48 32.71 -8.25 13.85
C GLY A 48 31.39 -8.57 14.54
N LEU A 49 31.06 -9.87 14.56
CA LEU A 49 29.91 -10.43 15.28
C LEU A 49 30.27 -10.84 16.72
N MET A 50 31.54 -11.12 16.96
CA MET A 50 32.12 -11.62 18.20
C MET A 50 33.17 -10.64 18.71
N ASN A 51 33.44 -10.68 20.02
CA ASN A 51 34.56 -9.93 20.59
C ASN A 51 35.88 -10.64 20.23
N SER A 52 37.00 -9.91 20.32
CA SER A 52 38.34 -10.43 19.99
C SER A 52 38.79 -11.61 20.87
N ASP A 53 38.19 -11.79 22.04
CA ASP A 53 38.42 -12.92 22.95
C ASP A 53 37.56 -14.16 22.62
N GLY A 54 36.76 -14.10 21.56
CA GLY A 54 35.85 -15.16 21.14
C GLY A 54 34.55 -15.24 21.93
N THR A 55 34.24 -14.27 22.78
CA THR A 55 32.93 -14.18 23.43
C THR A 55 31.87 -13.56 22.50
N PRO A 56 30.56 -13.81 22.72
CA PRO A 56 29.49 -13.19 21.95
C PRO A 56 29.54 -11.66 21.95
N GLY A 57 29.59 -11.06 20.75
CA GLY A 57 29.44 -9.62 20.55
C GLY A 57 27.97 -9.21 20.41
N GLU A 58 27.74 -7.90 20.36
CA GLU A 58 26.38 -7.31 20.31
C GLU A 58 25.59 -7.69 19.04
N LEU A 59 26.28 -8.02 17.94
CA LEU A 59 25.68 -8.37 16.65
C LEU A 59 25.47 -9.87 16.44
N LEU A 60 25.98 -10.73 17.33
CA LEU A 60 25.82 -12.18 17.19
C LEU A 60 24.35 -12.60 17.25
N LEU A 61 23.55 -11.99 18.12
CA LEU A 61 22.12 -12.32 18.25
C LEU A 61 21.32 -11.89 17.00
N PRO A 62 21.42 -10.64 16.51
CA PRO A 62 20.82 -10.23 15.23
C PRO A 62 21.20 -11.15 14.06
N TRP A 63 22.48 -11.49 13.91
CA TRP A 63 22.95 -12.43 12.88
C TRP A 63 22.29 -13.80 13.02
N ARG A 64 22.41 -14.42 14.21
CA ARG A 64 21.87 -15.76 14.48
C ARG A 64 20.36 -15.81 14.25
N THR A 65 19.63 -14.86 14.80
CA THR A 65 18.16 -14.81 14.70
C THR A 65 17.75 -14.67 13.24
N THR A 66 18.35 -13.74 12.49
CA THR A 66 18.05 -13.56 11.07
C THR A 66 18.39 -14.79 10.24
N ALA A 67 19.54 -15.42 10.50
CA ALA A 67 19.94 -16.67 9.85
C ALA A 67 18.94 -17.81 10.14
N LEU A 68 18.45 -17.95 11.37
CA LEU A 68 17.44 -18.95 11.71
C LEU A 68 16.09 -18.69 11.03
N MET A 69 15.67 -17.42 10.98
CA MET A 69 14.39 -17.02 10.38
C MET A 69 14.39 -17.15 8.86
N LEU A 70 15.49 -16.79 8.20
CA LEU A 70 15.58 -16.72 6.73
C LEU A 70 16.39 -17.86 6.08
N GLY A 71 17.04 -18.71 6.88
CA GLY A 71 17.77 -19.88 6.40
C GLY A 71 16.88 -20.80 5.58
N GLY A 72 17.32 -21.24 4.40
CA GLY A 72 16.55 -22.15 3.53
C GLY A 72 15.23 -21.61 2.97
N SER A 73 14.82 -20.38 3.31
CA SER A 73 13.61 -19.77 2.75
C SER A 73 13.86 -19.18 1.36
N LYS A 74 12.81 -18.78 0.65
CA LYS A 74 12.86 -18.05 -0.63
C LYS A 74 12.00 -16.82 -0.54
N PHE A 75 12.50 -15.68 -1.02
CA PHE A 75 11.70 -14.47 -1.11
C PHE A 75 10.54 -14.69 -2.10
N ILE A 76 9.31 -14.36 -1.68
CA ILE A 76 8.11 -14.52 -2.52
C ILE A 76 7.41 -13.21 -2.83
N GLY A 77 7.73 -12.13 -2.12
CA GLY A 77 7.15 -10.80 -2.36
C GLY A 77 6.84 -10.06 -1.07
N SER A 78 5.90 -9.14 -1.15
CA SER A 78 5.38 -8.36 -0.02
C SER A 78 3.86 -8.26 -0.14
N ILE A 79 3.19 -7.89 0.95
CA ILE A 79 1.75 -7.58 0.94
C ILE A 79 1.52 -6.14 1.43
N ARG A 80 0.38 -5.55 1.08
CA ARG A 80 -0.04 -4.29 1.71
C ARG A 80 -0.60 -4.60 3.10
N LEU A 81 -0.04 -3.93 4.11
CA LEU A 81 -0.54 -3.98 5.48
C LEU A 81 -1.50 -2.80 5.74
N PRO A 82 -2.52 -2.97 6.60
CA PRO A 82 -3.58 -1.97 6.82
C PRO A 82 -3.09 -0.56 7.18
N GLN A 83 -1.98 -0.45 7.90
CA GLN A 83 -1.41 0.83 8.35
C GLN A 83 -0.13 1.19 7.59
N GLY A 84 0.15 0.49 6.49
CA GLY A 84 1.23 0.83 5.57
C GLY A 84 2.63 0.38 5.99
N SER A 85 2.77 -0.46 7.03
CA SER A 85 4.08 -0.99 7.41
C SER A 85 4.73 -1.76 6.26
N ARG A 86 6.04 -1.59 6.11
CA ARG A 86 6.82 -2.28 5.08
C ARG A 86 7.05 -3.72 5.52
N ASN A 87 7.04 -4.64 4.55
CA ASN A 87 7.30 -6.04 4.83
C ASN A 87 7.86 -6.78 3.63
N TYR A 88 8.53 -7.89 3.93
CA TYR A 88 8.94 -8.91 2.97
C TYR A 88 8.55 -10.28 3.48
N ILE A 89 8.07 -11.14 2.59
CA ILE A 89 7.64 -12.49 2.91
C ILE A 89 8.57 -13.50 2.26
N PHE A 90 9.01 -14.45 3.06
CA PHE A 90 9.87 -15.54 2.67
C PHE A 90 9.18 -16.88 2.92
N SER A 91 9.06 -17.69 1.89
CA SER A 91 8.47 -19.03 1.93
C SER A 91 9.49 -20.08 2.33
N ARG A 92 9.09 -21.04 3.14
CA ARG A 92 9.82 -22.28 3.44
C ARG A 92 8.85 -23.46 3.35
N GLY A 93 8.40 -23.78 2.14
CA GLY A 93 7.50 -24.91 1.89
C GLY A 93 6.03 -24.52 2.02
N ASN A 94 5.38 -24.86 3.13
CA ASN A 94 3.98 -24.48 3.41
C ASN A 94 3.86 -23.34 4.42
N GLU A 95 4.98 -22.92 5.01
CA GLU A 95 5.07 -21.85 6.00
C GLU A 95 5.78 -20.65 5.40
N ALA A 96 5.40 -19.46 5.87
CA ALA A 96 6.10 -18.24 5.55
C ALA A 96 6.57 -17.51 6.81
N VAL A 97 7.68 -16.78 6.65
CA VAL A 97 8.17 -15.80 7.61
C VAL A 97 8.06 -14.43 6.95
N MET A 98 7.43 -13.50 7.65
CA MET A 98 7.40 -12.10 7.25
C MET A 98 8.44 -11.32 8.06
N VAL A 99 9.26 -10.51 7.40
CA VAL A 99 10.02 -9.44 8.07
C VAL A 99 9.21 -8.17 7.92
N VAL A 100 9.00 -7.44 9.01
CA VAL A 100 8.14 -6.25 9.06
C VAL A 100 8.79 -5.12 9.86
N TRP A 101 8.69 -3.90 9.34
CA TRP A 101 9.20 -2.67 9.95
C TRP A 101 8.41 -1.44 9.47
N ASN A 102 8.56 -0.33 10.18
CA ASN A 102 7.93 0.94 9.84
C ASN A 102 8.83 2.12 10.28
N GLU A 103 8.59 3.35 9.82
CA GLU A 103 9.41 4.50 10.22
C GLU A 103 9.25 4.90 11.70
N GLY A 104 8.14 4.50 12.31
CA GLY A 104 7.90 4.67 13.74
C GLY A 104 6.87 3.67 14.29
N PRO A 105 6.59 3.74 15.61
CA PRO A 105 5.70 2.80 16.28
C PRO A 105 4.30 2.75 15.65
N MET A 106 3.87 1.55 15.27
CA MET A 106 2.55 1.29 14.69
C MET A 106 2.03 -0.07 15.13
N THR A 107 0.73 -0.31 15.01
CA THR A 107 0.12 -1.64 15.18
C THR A 107 -0.66 -2.01 13.93
N GLU A 108 -0.29 -3.14 13.34
CA GLU A 108 -0.99 -3.74 12.21
C GLU A 108 -2.02 -4.75 12.72
N GLU A 109 -3.27 -4.65 12.27
CA GLU A 109 -4.34 -5.61 12.60
C GLU A 109 -4.74 -6.41 11.36
N ILE A 110 -4.19 -7.61 11.20
CA ILE A 110 -4.36 -8.43 9.99
C ILE A 110 -4.35 -9.92 10.32
N TYR A 111 -5.16 -10.71 9.62
CA TYR A 111 -5.07 -12.18 9.69
C TYR A 111 -3.84 -12.66 8.92
N LEU A 112 -2.89 -13.30 9.59
CA LEU A 112 -1.67 -13.86 8.99
C LEU A 112 -1.67 -15.38 8.98
N GLY A 113 -2.35 -16.01 9.94
CA GLY A 113 -2.40 -17.46 10.12
C GLY A 113 -2.95 -17.80 11.50
N GLU A 114 -2.65 -19.00 11.99
CA GLU A 114 -3.25 -19.54 13.22
C GLU A 114 -2.34 -19.42 14.45
N ASP A 115 -1.06 -19.75 14.29
CA ASP A 115 -0.08 -19.77 15.38
C ASP A 115 0.99 -18.71 15.19
N VAL A 116 0.52 -17.46 15.09
CA VAL A 116 1.35 -16.32 14.73
C VAL A 116 2.18 -15.87 15.91
N HIS A 117 3.49 -15.78 15.70
CA HIS A 117 4.44 -15.29 16.69
C HIS A 117 5.34 -14.22 16.10
N GLN A 118 5.58 -13.18 16.90
CA GLN A 118 6.53 -12.12 16.59
C GLN A 118 7.84 -12.37 17.35
N ILE A 119 8.96 -12.26 16.63
CA ILE A 119 10.31 -12.48 17.13
C ILE A 119 11.11 -11.23 16.78
N ASP A 120 11.69 -10.57 17.76
CA ASP A 120 12.58 -9.44 17.49
C ASP A 120 13.99 -9.92 17.05
N ILE A 121 14.85 -8.99 16.64
CA ILE A 121 16.21 -9.32 16.17
C ILE A 121 17.09 -9.96 17.26
N TRP A 122 16.76 -9.75 18.54
CA TRP A 122 17.46 -10.38 19.67
C TRP A 122 16.94 -11.80 19.97
N GLY A 123 15.87 -12.23 19.31
CA GLY A 123 15.30 -13.57 19.43
C GLY A 123 14.23 -13.70 20.52
N ARG A 124 13.75 -12.59 21.09
CA ARG A 124 12.62 -12.63 22.04
C ARG A 124 11.35 -12.93 21.25
N LYS A 125 10.69 -14.03 21.61
CA LYS A 125 9.48 -14.53 20.95
C LYS A 125 8.24 -14.19 21.78
N VAL A 126 7.24 -13.59 21.14
CA VAL A 126 5.94 -13.25 21.72
C VAL A 126 4.84 -13.77 20.80
N ARG A 127 3.80 -14.39 21.35
CA ARG A 127 2.63 -14.79 20.58
C ARG A 127 1.83 -13.53 20.20
N ALA A 128 1.43 -13.41 18.94
CA ALA A 128 0.65 -12.26 18.50
C ALA A 128 -0.71 -12.23 19.21
N GLU A 129 -1.09 -11.07 19.74
CA GLU A 129 -2.40 -10.88 20.35
C GLU A 129 -3.48 -10.94 19.27
N MET A 130 -4.63 -11.55 19.59
CA MET A 130 -5.79 -11.48 18.72
C MET A 130 -6.55 -10.16 18.93
N THR A 131 -7.16 -9.65 17.88
CA THR A 131 -8.16 -8.57 17.96
C THR A 131 -9.38 -9.02 18.79
N LYS A 132 -10.17 -8.07 19.29
CA LYS A 132 -11.35 -8.36 20.14
C LYS A 132 -12.38 -9.27 19.45
N ASP A 133 -12.47 -9.20 18.12
CA ASP A 133 -13.34 -10.05 17.30
C ASP A 133 -12.77 -11.47 17.07
N GLY A 134 -11.52 -11.73 17.49
CA GLY A 134 -10.85 -13.01 17.31
C GLY A 134 -10.47 -13.33 15.86
N LEU A 135 -10.55 -12.37 14.93
CA LEU A 135 -10.37 -12.63 13.49
C LEU A 135 -8.99 -12.25 12.96
N ARG A 136 -8.25 -11.37 13.64
CA ARG A 136 -6.98 -10.81 13.16
C ARG A 136 -5.93 -10.84 14.26
N GLN A 137 -4.67 -10.82 13.88
CA GLN A 137 -3.55 -10.64 14.79
C GLN A 137 -3.13 -9.18 14.86
N ARG A 138 -2.72 -8.74 16.04
CA ARG A 138 -2.04 -7.46 16.29
C ARG A 138 -0.54 -7.65 16.23
N ILE A 139 0.11 -7.00 15.28
CA ILE A 139 1.55 -7.01 15.10
C ILE A 139 2.07 -5.61 15.44
N ARG A 140 2.93 -5.51 16.44
CA ARG A 140 3.52 -4.22 16.85
C ARG A 140 4.77 -3.99 15.99
N VAL A 141 4.82 -2.88 15.28
CA VAL A 141 5.88 -2.58 14.31
C VAL A 141 6.59 -1.30 14.71
N ASP A 142 7.89 -1.24 14.52
CA ASP A 142 8.74 -0.07 14.76
C ASP A 142 9.82 0.00 13.67
N SER A 143 10.73 0.96 13.81
CA SER A 143 11.95 1.18 13.01
C SER A 143 12.90 -0.01 12.99
N ILE A 144 12.95 -0.78 14.08
CA ILE A 144 13.71 -2.03 14.12
C ILE A 144 12.83 -3.16 13.59
N SER A 145 13.35 -3.87 12.60
CA SER A 145 12.69 -4.99 11.97
C SER A 145 12.35 -6.09 12.97
N THR A 146 11.23 -6.76 12.75
CA THR A 146 10.86 -7.97 13.48
C THR A 146 10.44 -9.06 12.51
N PHE A 147 10.51 -10.31 12.97
CA PHE A 147 10.10 -11.49 12.22
C PHE A 147 8.74 -11.96 12.72
N VAL A 148 7.81 -12.20 11.81
CA VAL A 148 6.51 -12.80 12.09
C VAL A 148 6.47 -14.18 11.47
N THR A 149 6.30 -15.19 12.32
CA THR A 149 6.21 -16.61 11.97
C THR A 149 4.78 -17.10 12.10
N GLY A 150 4.47 -18.28 11.55
CA GLY A 150 3.09 -18.79 11.48
C GLY A 150 2.24 -18.11 10.39
N VAL A 151 2.88 -17.40 9.47
CA VAL A 151 2.22 -16.75 8.33
C VAL A 151 1.85 -17.82 7.30
N SER A 152 0.58 -17.85 6.89
CA SER A 152 0.10 -18.70 5.81
C SER A 152 0.68 -18.24 4.48
N GLU A 153 1.46 -19.13 3.85
CA GLU A 153 2.00 -18.88 2.52
C GLU A 153 0.88 -18.76 1.48
N GLN A 154 -0.14 -19.62 1.55
CA GLN A 154 -1.23 -19.69 0.57
C GLN A 154 -2.01 -18.37 0.55
N ILE A 155 -2.36 -17.85 1.72
CA ILE A 155 -3.08 -16.57 1.85
C ILE A 155 -2.17 -15.40 1.46
N SER A 156 -0.87 -15.47 1.75
CA SER A 156 0.09 -14.45 1.32
C SER A 156 0.20 -14.38 -0.20
N ARG A 157 0.30 -15.53 -0.89
CA ARG A 157 0.31 -15.58 -2.36
C ARG A 157 -1.03 -15.14 -2.95
N TRP A 158 -2.15 -15.52 -2.35
CA TRP A 158 -3.47 -15.04 -2.74
C TRP A 158 -3.55 -13.51 -2.67
N ARG A 159 -3.09 -12.94 -1.55
CA ARG A 159 -2.99 -11.48 -1.37
C ARG A 159 -2.10 -10.82 -2.39
N MET A 160 -1.03 -11.45 -2.86
CA MET A 160 -0.15 -10.89 -3.88
C MET A 160 -0.78 -10.95 -5.29
N ALA A 161 -1.43 -12.07 -5.64
CA ALA A 161 -1.97 -12.29 -6.98
C ALA A 161 -3.31 -11.60 -7.24
N CYS A 162 -4.10 -11.36 -6.18
CA CYS A 162 -5.39 -10.69 -6.25
C CYS A 162 -5.25 -9.30 -6.86
N ARG A 163 -5.99 -8.98 -7.93
CA ARG A 163 -5.89 -7.69 -8.63
C ARG A 163 -7.17 -7.35 -9.36
N PHE A 164 -7.43 -6.06 -9.56
CA PHE A 164 -8.47 -5.65 -10.49
C PHE A 164 -8.03 -5.95 -11.93
N GLU A 165 -8.98 -6.22 -12.81
CA GLU A 165 -8.73 -6.34 -14.23
C GLU A 165 -8.32 -4.99 -14.82
N HIS A 166 -8.98 -3.92 -14.38
CA HIS A 166 -8.62 -2.55 -14.67
C HIS A 166 -8.44 -1.77 -13.37
N GLU A 167 -7.22 -1.29 -13.13
CA GLU A 167 -6.91 -0.43 -11.97
C GLU A 167 -7.31 1.03 -12.21
N LYS A 168 -7.60 1.40 -13.45
CA LYS A 168 -8.02 2.75 -13.86
C LYS A 168 -9.42 2.69 -14.47
N LEU A 169 -10.34 3.46 -13.91
CA LEU A 169 -11.70 3.57 -14.41
C LEU A 169 -11.99 5.01 -14.87
N PRO A 170 -12.68 5.18 -16.01
CA PRO A 170 -12.93 6.51 -16.55
C PRO A 170 -13.91 7.31 -15.68
N SER A 171 -13.68 8.62 -15.54
CA SER A 171 -14.58 9.56 -14.84
C SER A 171 -15.81 9.93 -15.68
N VAL A 172 -16.57 8.93 -16.14
CA VAL A 172 -17.91 9.13 -16.70
C VAL A 172 -18.92 8.80 -15.61
N PHE A 173 -19.42 9.85 -14.95
CA PHE A 173 -20.35 9.70 -13.83
C PHE A 173 -21.77 9.40 -14.32
N GLY A 174 -22.53 8.67 -13.51
CA GLY A 174 -23.89 8.24 -13.84
C GLY A 174 -23.98 7.09 -14.86
N SER A 175 -22.85 6.52 -15.27
CA SER A 175 -22.80 5.32 -16.13
C SER A 175 -22.15 4.15 -15.40
N ALA A 176 -22.62 2.95 -15.75
CA ALA A 176 -22.08 1.67 -15.32
C ALA A 176 -20.72 1.39 -15.96
N HIS A 177 -19.68 1.18 -15.15
CA HIS A 177 -18.37 0.70 -15.60
C HIS A 177 -18.21 -0.77 -15.27
N ARG A 178 -17.86 -1.59 -16.26
CA ARG A 178 -17.52 -3.00 -16.03
C ARG A 178 -16.06 -3.12 -15.59
N ASN A 179 -15.82 -3.96 -14.60
CA ASN A 179 -14.48 -4.35 -14.18
C ASN A 179 -14.50 -5.81 -13.71
N GLY A 180 -13.33 -6.36 -13.43
CA GLY A 180 -13.14 -7.73 -12.97
C GLY A 180 -12.23 -7.79 -11.75
N LEU A 181 -12.44 -8.80 -10.90
CA LEU A 181 -11.54 -9.16 -9.82
C LEU A 181 -10.87 -10.48 -10.17
N LYS A 182 -9.55 -10.43 -10.43
CA LYS A 182 -8.72 -11.59 -10.72
C LYS A 182 -8.15 -12.15 -9.41
N MET A 183 -8.31 -13.45 -9.20
CA MET A 183 -7.83 -14.17 -8.02
C MET A 183 -7.36 -15.57 -8.40
N THR A 184 -6.43 -16.12 -7.62
CA THR A 184 -5.82 -17.44 -7.89
C THR A 184 -5.84 -18.28 -6.61
N ASN A 185 -6.21 -19.56 -6.73
CA ASN A 185 -6.23 -20.48 -5.59
C ASN A 185 -4.83 -21.05 -5.32
N PHE A 186 -4.21 -20.65 -4.21
CA PHE A 186 -2.92 -21.18 -3.77
C PHE A 186 -3.03 -22.28 -2.69
N PHE A 187 -4.24 -22.68 -2.32
CA PHE A 187 -4.43 -23.85 -1.46
C PHE A 187 -4.17 -25.15 -2.25
N GLN A 188 -3.75 -26.20 -1.55
CA GLN A 188 -3.51 -27.53 -2.12
C GLN A 188 -4.80 -28.32 -2.39
N GLN A 189 -5.95 -27.66 -2.28
CA GLN A 189 -7.28 -28.22 -2.44
C GLN A 189 -8.22 -27.15 -3.02
N GLY A 190 -9.37 -27.59 -3.53
CA GLY A 190 -10.38 -26.67 -4.04
C GLY A 190 -10.85 -25.70 -2.96
N ALA A 191 -11.01 -24.44 -3.34
CA ALA A 191 -11.46 -23.37 -2.45
C ALA A 191 -12.80 -22.81 -2.96
N GLY A 192 -13.70 -22.48 -2.04
CA GLY A 192 -14.96 -21.83 -2.39
C GLY A 192 -15.47 -20.93 -1.28
N GLY A 193 -16.28 -19.95 -1.62
CA GLY A 193 -16.79 -19.01 -0.65
C GLY A 193 -17.26 -17.71 -1.27
N GLU A 194 -17.10 -16.63 -0.53
CA GLU A 194 -17.58 -15.30 -0.89
C GLU A 194 -16.46 -14.27 -0.86
N VAL A 195 -16.54 -13.32 -1.78
CA VAL A 195 -15.71 -12.13 -1.80
C VAL A 195 -16.61 -10.90 -1.78
N THR A 196 -16.29 -9.92 -0.95
CA THR A 196 -17.05 -8.66 -0.81
C THR A 196 -16.15 -7.47 -1.08
N LEU A 197 -16.59 -6.59 -1.98
CA LEU A 197 -15.94 -5.31 -2.27
C LEU A 197 -16.41 -4.25 -1.27
N VAL A 198 -15.47 -3.69 -0.52
CA VAL A 198 -15.70 -2.62 0.45
C VAL A 198 -15.13 -1.33 -0.14
N THR A 199 -16.01 -0.60 -0.81
CA THR A 199 -15.72 0.65 -1.53
C THR A 199 -16.22 1.86 -0.74
N PRO A 200 -15.82 3.08 -1.12
CA PRO A 200 -16.46 4.29 -0.62
C PRO A 200 -17.99 4.21 -0.73
N LYS A 201 -18.72 4.62 0.32
CA LYS A 201 -20.18 4.49 0.43
C LYS A 201 -20.97 5.13 -0.72
N VAL A 202 -20.36 6.11 -1.39
CA VAL A 202 -20.96 6.83 -2.51
C VAL A 202 -20.98 6.01 -3.80
N TRP A 203 -20.14 4.97 -3.93
CA TRP A 203 -20.12 4.12 -5.12
C TRP A 203 -21.24 3.09 -5.06
N LYS A 204 -21.89 2.84 -6.20
CA LYS A 204 -22.82 1.73 -6.35
C LYS A 204 -22.09 0.58 -7.05
N VAL A 205 -21.82 -0.49 -6.34
CA VAL A 205 -21.15 -1.69 -6.87
C VAL A 205 -22.15 -2.83 -6.96
N TYR A 206 -22.19 -3.52 -8.10
CA TYR A 206 -23.12 -4.62 -8.32
C TYR A 206 -22.51 -5.77 -9.15
N PRO A 207 -22.56 -7.01 -8.67
CA PRO A 207 -22.83 -7.36 -7.27
C PRO A 207 -21.68 -6.88 -6.35
N GLN A 208 -22.01 -6.45 -5.13
CA GLN A 208 -21.00 -6.10 -4.12
C GLN A 208 -20.34 -7.34 -3.50
N THR A 209 -21.11 -8.41 -3.34
CA THR A 209 -20.65 -9.72 -2.84
C THR A 209 -20.82 -10.76 -3.95
N MET A 210 -19.77 -11.53 -4.21
CA MET A 210 -19.71 -12.53 -5.26
C MET A 210 -19.33 -13.88 -4.67
N THR A 211 -20.04 -14.94 -5.07
CA THR A 211 -19.64 -16.31 -4.74
C THR A 211 -18.59 -16.81 -5.73
N PHE A 212 -17.70 -17.68 -5.28
CA PHE A 212 -16.70 -18.32 -6.13
C PHE A 212 -16.44 -19.78 -5.71
N LYS A 213 -15.94 -20.56 -6.67
CA LYS A 213 -15.41 -21.91 -6.48
C LYS A 213 -14.25 -22.07 -7.45
N MET A 214 -13.12 -22.55 -6.95
CA MET A 214 -11.86 -22.62 -7.66
C MET A 214 -11.18 -23.96 -7.35
N ALA A 215 -10.74 -24.68 -8.38
CA ALA A 215 -9.84 -25.82 -8.26
C ALA A 215 -8.44 -25.38 -7.79
N VAL A 216 -7.55 -26.34 -7.52
CA VAL A 216 -6.16 -26.07 -7.15
C VAL A 216 -5.47 -25.32 -8.27
N GLY A 217 -4.84 -24.19 -7.95
CA GLY A 217 -4.13 -23.36 -8.94
C GLY A 217 -5.02 -22.61 -9.94
N GLU A 218 -6.34 -22.74 -9.87
CA GLU A 218 -7.25 -22.06 -10.80
C GLU A 218 -7.17 -20.54 -10.63
N GLU A 219 -7.05 -19.82 -11.75
CA GLU A 219 -7.26 -18.37 -11.81
C GLU A 219 -8.69 -18.08 -12.27
N LEU A 220 -9.38 -17.20 -11.53
CA LEU A 220 -10.76 -16.82 -11.77
C LEU A 220 -10.87 -15.31 -11.91
N ASN A 221 -11.68 -14.86 -12.87
CA ASN A 221 -12.06 -13.45 -13.02
C ASN A 221 -13.54 -13.25 -12.69
N LYS A 222 -13.84 -12.53 -11.60
CA LYS A 222 -15.20 -12.22 -11.17
C LYS A 222 -15.58 -10.82 -11.60
N HIS A 223 -16.52 -10.73 -12.53
CA HIS A 223 -16.97 -9.46 -13.09
C HIS A 223 -17.94 -8.74 -12.15
N PHE A 224 -17.78 -7.43 -12.06
CA PHE A 224 -18.68 -6.53 -11.35
C PHE A 224 -18.87 -5.23 -12.14
N GLY A 225 -20.00 -4.57 -11.90
CA GLY A 225 -20.27 -3.21 -12.34
C GLY A 225 -20.04 -2.21 -11.21
N VAL A 226 -19.56 -1.03 -11.55
CA VAL A 226 -19.48 0.11 -10.62
C VAL A 226 -20.04 1.36 -11.28
N GLU A 227 -20.93 2.05 -10.58
CA GLU A 227 -21.47 3.35 -10.98
C GLU A 227 -21.03 4.40 -9.95
N PHE A 228 -20.52 5.51 -10.47
CA PHE A 228 -20.04 6.62 -9.68
C PHE A 228 -21.04 7.79 -9.74
N PRO A 229 -21.48 8.34 -8.60
CA PRO A 229 -22.31 9.54 -8.60
C PRO A 229 -21.49 10.77 -9.04
N PHE A 230 -22.17 11.83 -9.48
CA PHE A 230 -21.55 13.11 -9.89
C PHE A 230 -20.77 13.83 -8.78
N THR A 231 -20.82 13.34 -7.55
CA THR A 231 -20.09 13.84 -6.38
C THR A 231 -18.86 13.02 -6.03
N ALA A 232 -18.65 11.88 -6.69
CA ALA A 232 -17.48 11.04 -6.48
C ALA A 232 -16.21 11.82 -6.83
N SER A 233 -15.21 11.76 -5.95
CA SER A 233 -13.90 12.35 -6.21
C SER A 233 -13.13 11.52 -7.22
N SER A 234 -12.40 12.21 -8.09
CA SER A 234 -11.36 11.64 -8.93
C SER A 234 -10.07 11.46 -8.11
N GLY A 235 -9.19 10.58 -8.58
CA GLY A 235 -7.94 10.21 -7.91
C GLY A 235 -7.90 8.73 -7.51
N THR A 236 -6.89 8.37 -6.73
CA THR A 236 -6.68 7.02 -6.21
C THR A 236 -7.57 6.76 -5.02
N HIS A 237 -8.29 5.65 -5.03
CA HIS A 237 -9.14 5.21 -3.94
C HIS A 237 -8.74 3.81 -3.49
N GLU A 238 -8.57 3.63 -2.19
CA GLU A 238 -8.36 2.32 -1.61
C GLU A 238 -9.69 1.54 -1.58
N VAL A 239 -9.66 0.32 -2.09
CA VAL A 239 -10.73 -0.67 -2.03
C VAL A 239 -10.24 -1.85 -1.20
N ARG A 240 -10.96 -2.13 -0.11
CA ARG A 240 -10.75 -3.33 0.68
C ARG A 240 -11.61 -4.47 0.12
N ILE A 241 -11.01 -5.63 -0.06
CA ILE A 241 -11.63 -6.83 -0.61
C ILE A 241 -11.62 -7.87 0.50
N ASP A 242 -12.79 -8.17 1.04
CA ASP A 242 -12.96 -9.13 2.13
C ASP A 242 -13.25 -10.51 1.56
N PHE A 243 -12.46 -11.51 1.94
CA PHE A 243 -12.62 -12.91 1.56
C PHE A 243 -13.12 -13.71 2.76
N ASP A 244 -14.14 -14.54 2.50
CA ASP A 244 -14.58 -15.61 3.38
C ASP A 244 -14.48 -16.92 2.61
N VAL A 245 -13.41 -17.68 2.87
CA VAL A 245 -12.98 -18.82 2.05
C VAL A 245 -13.12 -20.10 2.85
N ASN A 246 -13.80 -21.10 2.29
CA ASN A 246 -13.89 -22.45 2.84
C ASN A 246 -13.00 -23.38 2.02
N VAL A 247 -12.09 -24.08 2.72
CA VAL A 247 -11.18 -25.07 2.14
C VAL A 247 -11.25 -26.35 2.99
N ASP A 248 -10.30 -26.59 3.89
CA ASP A 248 -10.38 -27.50 5.03
C ASP A 248 -11.16 -26.90 6.20
N ARG A 249 -11.10 -25.56 6.29
CA ARG A 249 -11.81 -24.75 7.28
C ARG A 249 -12.13 -23.40 6.68
N ARG A 250 -12.80 -22.57 7.48
CA ARG A 250 -13.17 -21.21 7.12
C ARG A 250 -12.03 -20.24 7.43
N TYR A 251 -11.58 -19.51 6.42
CA TYR A 251 -10.58 -18.45 6.50
C TYR A 251 -11.24 -17.10 6.21
N ARG A 252 -10.93 -16.10 7.02
CA ARG A 252 -11.39 -14.72 6.80
C ARG A 252 -10.20 -13.78 6.73
N PHE A 253 -10.05 -13.13 5.59
CA PHE A 253 -8.95 -12.19 5.39
C PHE A 253 -9.30 -11.11 4.40
N SER A 254 -8.58 -9.99 4.45
CA SER A 254 -8.76 -8.88 3.51
C SER A 254 -7.52 -8.69 2.64
N VAL A 255 -7.76 -8.07 1.47
CA VAL A 255 -6.77 -7.57 0.51
C VAL A 255 -7.10 -6.10 0.24
N TRP A 256 -6.08 -5.24 0.14
CA TRP A 256 -6.27 -3.83 -0.18
C TRP A 256 -5.70 -3.54 -1.56
N ARG A 257 -6.49 -2.89 -2.41
CA ARG A 257 -6.11 -2.50 -3.77
C ARG A 257 -6.53 -1.09 -4.06
N ASP A 258 -5.71 -0.39 -4.82
CA ASP A 258 -6.05 0.94 -5.28
C ASP A 258 -6.85 0.83 -6.59
N LEU A 259 -7.80 1.74 -6.74
CA LEU A 259 -8.57 1.95 -7.94
C LEU A 259 -8.56 3.46 -8.26
N ASP A 260 -7.99 3.81 -9.39
CA ASP A 260 -7.92 5.18 -9.86
C ASP A 260 -9.21 5.55 -10.60
N ILE A 261 -9.95 6.51 -10.08
CA ILE A 261 -11.09 7.13 -10.78
C ILE A 261 -10.57 8.36 -11.48
N GLY A 262 -10.57 8.33 -12.81
CA GLY A 262 -9.91 9.39 -13.53
C GLY A 262 -9.92 9.18 -15.02
N LEU A 263 -9.78 10.28 -15.71
CA LEU A 263 -9.25 10.29 -17.05
C LEU A 263 -7.74 10.09 -16.91
N GLY A 264 -7.26 8.86 -17.07
CA GLY A 264 -5.81 8.61 -17.16
C GLY A 264 -5.13 9.46 -18.25
N ASP A 265 -5.94 10.10 -19.09
CA ASP A 265 -5.60 11.00 -20.17
C ASP A 265 -5.70 12.52 -19.85
N VAL A 266 -6.34 12.92 -18.73
CA VAL A 266 -6.39 14.33 -18.27
C VAL A 266 -6.08 14.42 -16.79
N LYS A 267 -5.00 15.11 -16.44
CA LYS A 267 -4.53 15.31 -15.06
C LYS A 267 -4.82 16.74 -14.60
N ILE A 268 -5.33 16.90 -13.39
CA ILE A 268 -5.40 18.19 -12.70
C ILE A 268 -4.48 18.14 -11.49
N ASP A 269 -3.47 19.02 -11.46
CA ASP A 269 -2.66 19.30 -10.29
C ASP A 269 -3.16 20.59 -9.63
N LEU A 270 -3.34 20.57 -8.31
CA LEU A 270 -3.83 21.70 -7.52
C LEU A 270 -2.79 22.09 -6.48
N SER A 271 -2.54 23.38 -6.38
CA SER A 271 -1.71 23.95 -5.32
C SER A 271 -2.35 25.21 -4.76
N THR A 272 -2.15 25.41 -3.47
CA THR A 272 -2.60 26.62 -2.77
C THR A 272 -1.39 27.40 -2.26
N LYS A 273 -1.52 28.72 -2.19
CA LYS A 273 -0.57 29.60 -1.51
C LYS A 273 -1.25 30.88 -1.06
N LEU A 274 -0.77 31.49 0.02
CA LEU A 274 -1.13 32.86 0.36
C LEU A 274 -0.29 33.86 -0.43
N ASP A 275 -0.95 34.87 -1.00
CA ASP A 275 -0.26 36.03 -1.55
C ASP A 275 0.12 37.04 -0.44
N PRO A 276 1.00 38.02 -0.71
CA PRO A 276 1.38 39.03 0.27
C PRO A 276 0.23 39.90 0.80
N LYS A 277 -0.95 39.87 0.16
CA LYS A 277 -2.15 40.60 0.57
C LYS A 277 -3.09 39.74 1.43
N GLY A 278 -2.70 38.50 1.75
CA GLY A 278 -3.50 37.56 2.53
C GLY A 278 -4.63 36.89 1.74
N ASN A 279 -4.59 36.89 0.41
CA ASN A 279 -5.53 36.13 -0.41
C ASN A 279 -5.04 34.70 -0.59
N LEU A 280 -5.95 33.73 -0.59
CA LEU A 280 -5.65 32.37 -0.97
C LEU A 280 -5.70 32.26 -2.50
N ILE A 281 -4.56 31.93 -3.08
CA ILE A 281 -4.42 31.64 -4.51
C ILE A 281 -4.50 30.13 -4.69
N VAL A 282 -5.51 29.67 -5.42
CA VAL A 282 -5.58 28.28 -5.89
C VAL A 282 -5.12 28.25 -7.35
N GLU A 283 -4.05 27.50 -7.62
CA GLU A 283 -3.56 27.26 -8.96
C GLU A 283 -4.02 25.87 -9.42
N GLN A 284 -4.73 25.84 -10.54
CA GLN A 284 -5.15 24.64 -11.24
C GLN A 284 -4.26 24.48 -12.48
N ARG A 285 -3.49 23.40 -12.54
CA ARG A 285 -2.74 22.99 -13.72
C ARG A 285 -3.41 21.79 -14.36
N MET A 286 -3.97 21.96 -15.55
CA MET A 286 -4.64 20.89 -16.28
C MET A 286 -3.73 20.43 -17.43
N THR A 287 -3.46 19.13 -17.51
CA THR A 287 -2.62 18.51 -18.54
C THR A 287 -3.43 17.46 -19.28
N ASN A 288 -3.42 17.50 -20.60
CA ASN A 288 -4.00 16.45 -21.45
C ASN A 288 -2.87 15.69 -22.13
N VAL A 289 -2.85 14.36 -21.99
CA VAL A 289 -1.83 13.50 -22.61
C VAL A 289 -2.30 12.85 -23.91
N THR A 290 -3.46 13.26 -24.43
CA THR A 290 -3.96 12.85 -25.75
C THR A 290 -3.66 13.88 -26.83
N ASP A 291 -3.88 13.48 -28.08
CA ASP A 291 -3.83 14.37 -29.24
C ASP A 291 -5.16 15.10 -29.51
N LYS A 292 -6.22 14.77 -28.76
CA LYS A 292 -7.52 15.43 -28.91
C LYS A 292 -7.50 16.73 -28.13
N GLN A 293 -7.91 17.83 -28.75
CA GLN A 293 -8.15 19.05 -27.99
C GLN A 293 -9.43 18.89 -27.16
N LEU A 294 -9.32 19.19 -25.86
CA LEU A 294 -10.42 19.06 -24.92
C LEU A 294 -10.80 20.44 -24.37
N GLU A 295 -12.04 20.61 -23.94
CA GLU A 295 -12.51 21.86 -23.37
C GLU A 295 -13.23 21.58 -22.05
N PHE A 296 -12.96 22.39 -21.02
CA PHE A 296 -13.51 22.19 -19.68
C PHE A 296 -14.03 23.47 -19.06
N ARG A 297 -15.24 23.41 -18.49
CA ARG A 297 -15.77 24.41 -17.56
C ARG A 297 -15.37 24.03 -16.14
N CYS A 298 -14.59 24.89 -15.49
CA CYS A 298 -14.04 24.65 -14.17
C CYS A 298 -14.72 25.54 -13.12
N TYR A 299 -15.07 24.95 -11.99
CA TYR A 299 -15.77 25.59 -10.89
C TYR A 299 -15.04 25.33 -9.58
N LEU A 300 -14.69 26.38 -8.86
CA LEU A 300 -14.11 26.29 -7.52
C LEU A 300 -15.15 26.69 -6.47
N TYR A 301 -15.36 25.80 -5.50
CA TYR A 301 -16.21 25.97 -4.35
C TYR A 301 -15.35 26.04 -3.09
N ALA A 302 -15.59 27.03 -2.24
CA ALA A 302 -14.98 27.18 -0.92
C ALA A 302 -16.07 27.49 0.12
N PRO A 303 -15.93 27.06 1.38
CA PRO A 303 -16.90 27.31 2.44
C PRO A 303 -17.24 28.80 2.56
N ASP A 304 -18.53 29.12 2.65
CA ASP A 304 -19.05 30.49 2.79
C ASP A 304 -18.53 31.51 1.76
N ARG A 305 -18.05 31.04 0.60
CA ARG A 305 -17.60 31.88 -0.52
C ARG A 305 -18.48 31.68 -1.74
N ARG A 306 -18.58 32.73 -2.56
CA ARG A 306 -19.18 32.62 -3.88
C ARG A 306 -18.31 31.72 -4.77
N ARG A 307 -18.95 30.76 -5.44
CA ARG A 307 -18.31 29.90 -6.44
C ARG A 307 -17.58 30.73 -7.50
N GLN A 308 -16.32 30.40 -7.76
CA GLN A 308 -15.55 30.97 -8.87
C GLN A 308 -15.60 30.04 -10.09
N ARG A 309 -15.46 30.62 -11.29
CA ARG A 309 -15.52 29.89 -12.55
C ARG A 309 -14.36 30.29 -13.45
N ASN A 310 -13.71 29.28 -14.04
CA ASN A 310 -12.76 29.42 -15.14
C ASN A 310 -13.15 28.47 -16.28
N GLN A 311 -12.52 28.65 -17.44
CA GLN A 311 -12.70 27.78 -18.59
C GLN A 311 -11.35 27.48 -19.23
N VAL A 312 -11.10 26.21 -19.48
CA VAL A 312 -9.94 25.72 -20.21
C VAL A 312 -10.40 25.48 -21.64
N TYR A 313 -9.82 26.19 -22.60
CA TYR A 313 -10.17 26.12 -24.01
C TYR A 313 -9.11 25.33 -24.78
N ALA A 314 -9.56 24.47 -25.69
CA ALA A 314 -8.70 23.76 -26.65
C ALA A 314 -7.43 23.16 -26.00
N LEU A 315 -7.57 22.51 -24.85
CA LEU A 315 -6.50 21.88 -24.10
C LEU A 315 -5.83 20.80 -24.96
N GLY A 316 -4.68 21.12 -25.52
CA GLY A 316 -3.77 20.18 -26.16
C GLY A 316 -2.77 19.58 -25.18
N ARG A 317 -1.62 19.13 -25.68
CA ARG A 317 -0.56 18.54 -24.85
C ARG A 317 0.13 19.54 -23.90
N GLU A 318 0.06 20.83 -24.22
CA GLU A 318 0.58 21.87 -23.35
C GLU A 318 -0.34 22.08 -22.14
N PRO A 319 0.20 22.09 -20.91
CA PRO A 319 -0.61 22.31 -19.72
C PRO A 319 -1.24 23.72 -19.68
N ASP A 320 -2.53 23.80 -19.34
CA ASP A 320 -3.22 25.06 -19.09
C ASP A 320 -3.23 25.38 -17.59
N LEU A 321 -2.93 26.64 -17.24
CA LEU A 321 -2.87 27.14 -15.87
C LEU A 321 -4.01 28.12 -15.62
N LYS A 322 -4.83 27.84 -14.61
CA LYS A 322 -5.89 28.73 -14.13
C LYS A 322 -5.66 29.09 -12.66
N ARG A 323 -5.96 30.35 -12.33
CA ARG A 323 -5.85 30.88 -10.97
C ARG A 323 -7.21 31.30 -10.46
N TYR A 324 -7.45 31.00 -9.20
CA TYR A 324 -8.60 31.47 -8.43
C TYR A 324 -8.05 32.28 -7.25
N VAL A 325 -8.66 33.45 -7.00
CA VAL A 325 -8.20 34.37 -5.95
C VAL A 325 -9.31 34.51 -4.93
N LEU A 326 -9.14 33.94 -3.75
CA LEU A 326 -10.11 33.98 -2.67
C LEU A 326 -9.65 35.00 -1.61
N PRO A 327 -10.38 36.12 -1.42
CA PRO A 327 -10.06 37.09 -0.38
C PRO A 327 -10.13 36.48 1.02
N LYS A 328 -9.37 37.07 1.95
CA LYS A 328 -9.27 36.59 3.35
C LYS A 328 -8.92 35.10 3.39
N GLY A 329 -7.81 34.77 2.74
CA GLY A 329 -7.36 33.40 2.52
C GLY A 329 -6.99 32.66 3.79
N GLU A 330 -6.55 33.39 4.83
CA GLU A 330 -6.21 32.80 6.13
C GLU A 330 -7.40 32.08 6.77
N GLU A 331 -8.63 32.57 6.58
CA GLU A 331 -9.86 31.94 7.08
C GLU A 331 -10.16 30.60 6.39
N LEU A 332 -9.52 30.31 5.26
CA LEU A 332 -9.72 29.09 4.48
C LEU A 332 -8.61 28.06 4.69
N LEU A 333 -7.55 28.38 5.43
CA LEU A 333 -6.49 27.41 5.69
C LEU A 333 -7.02 26.27 6.58
N GLY A 334 -6.74 25.03 6.18
CA GLY A 334 -7.29 23.83 6.83
C GLY A 334 -8.70 23.46 6.35
N GLU A 335 -9.38 24.33 5.60
CA GLU A 335 -10.70 24.05 5.05
C GLU A 335 -10.61 23.20 3.77
N THR A 336 -11.64 22.38 3.54
CA THR A 336 -11.75 21.58 2.32
C THR A 336 -12.40 22.39 1.20
N LEU A 337 -11.65 22.63 0.12
CA LEU A 337 -12.13 23.23 -1.13
C LEU A 337 -12.51 22.13 -2.12
N TRP A 338 -13.38 22.46 -3.07
CA TRP A 338 -13.83 21.55 -4.12
C TRP A 338 -13.70 22.19 -5.49
N LEU A 339 -12.88 21.58 -6.35
CA LEU A 339 -12.81 21.90 -7.77
C LEU A 339 -13.61 20.87 -8.58
N ARG A 340 -14.50 21.36 -9.45
CA ARG A 340 -15.17 20.54 -10.47
C ARG A 340 -14.80 21.02 -11.87
N ALA A 341 -14.39 20.11 -12.75
CA ALA A 341 -14.21 20.38 -14.17
C ALA A 341 -15.16 19.52 -15.01
N GLU A 342 -16.01 20.17 -15.80
CA GLU A 342 -17.00 19.52 -16.68
C GLU A 342 -16.55 19.68 -18.13
N GLU A 343 -16.41 18.58 -18.86
CA GLU A 343 -16.05 18.63 -20.27
C GLU A 343 -17.17 19.29 -21.10
N VAL A 344 -16.79 20.21 -21.99
CA VAL A 344 -17.73 20.89 -22.88
C VAL A 344 -18.01 19.97 -24.07
N GLY A 345 -19.27 19.63 -24.29
CA GLY A 345 -19.69 18.75 -25.39
C GLY A 345 -19.38 17.27 -25.17
N GLY A 346 -18.86 16.89 -24.00
CA GLY A 346 -18.60 15.51 -23.63
C GLY A 346 -19.31 15.08 -22.35
N ALA A 347 -19.07 13.83 -21.94
CA ALA A 347 -19.72 13.23 -20.76
C ALA A 347 -18.84 13.26 -19.51
N ARG A 348 -17.62 13.80 -19.61
CA ARG A 348 -16.62 13.71 -18.55
C ARG A 348 -16.86 14.78 -17.50
N THR A 349 -16.71 14.41 -16.24
CA THR A 349 -16.69 15.34 -15.12
C THR A 349 -15.59 14.91 -14.16
N LEU A 350 -14.80 15.85 -13.67
CA LEU A 350 -13.72 15.62 -12.73
C LEU A 350 -14.02 16.38 -11.45
N ASN A 351 -13.90 15.71 -10.29
CA ASN A 351 -14.12 16.35 -9.00
C ASN A 351 -12.89 16.12 -8.11
N TYR A 352 -12.31 17.21 -7.61
CA TYR A 352 -11.17 17.17 -6.70
C TYR A 352 -11.53 17.90 -5.42
N ARG A 353 -11.40 17.21 -4.28
CA ARG A 353 -11.48 17.82 -2.96
C ARG A 353 -10.07 17.89 -2.39
N PHE A 354 -9.69 19.04 -1.87
CA PHE A 354 -8.34 19.28 -1.36
C PHE A 354 -8.40 20.27 -0.20
N GLU A 355 -7.49 20.11 0.75
CA GLU A 355 -7.32 21.05 1.85
C GLU A 355 -6.53 22.26 1.38
N ALA A 356 -6.95 23.46 1.77
CA ALA A 356 -6.16 24.65 1.53
C ALA A 356 -5.00 24.73 2.53
N VAL A 357 -3.79 24.63 2.00
CA VAL A 357 -2.54 24.72 2.76
C VAL A 357 -1.76 25.97 2.40
N LYS A 358 -0.81 26.34 3.26
CA LYS A 358 -0.04 27.58 3.14
C LYS A 358 0.95 27.59 1.97
#